data_AF-A0A3D2FFZ8-F1
#
_entry.id   AF-A0A3D2FFZ8-F1
#
_cell.length_a   1.000
_cell.length_b   1.000
_cell.length_c   1.000
_cell.angle_alpha   90.00
_cell.angle_beta   90.00
_cell.angle_gamma   90.00
#
_symmetry.space_group_name_H-M   'P 1'
#
loop_
_entity.id
_entity.type
_entity.pdbx_description
1 polymer ?
#
loop_
_entity_poly.entity_id
_entity_poly.type
_entity_poly.pdbx_seq_one_letter_code
_entity_poly.pdbx_strand_id
1 'polypeptide(L)'
;MLPKYEFGDEVRIIRNVRNDGTYPGVPTGTLLIRRGSTGFVINVGTFLQDQLIYTVNFLDQDKIVGFREEELIAIDEPWTPSKYESREKVRSKVTLAVRGEVRAAPGMEGEILKVLRDETGGVQYQVIFHDHVLQVPESALEAVHVYDDEEKEHA
;
A
#
# COMPACT_ATOMS: atom_id res chain seq x y z
N MET A 1 -5.61 -19.52 -13.66
CA MET A 1 -6.52 -18.39 -13.33
C MET A 1 -6.75 -17.57 -14.57
N LEU A 2 -7.93 -16.98 -14.74
CA LEU A 2 -8.16 -15.97 -15.79
C LEU A 2 -7.63 -14.63 -15.29
N PRO A 3 -6.97 -13.83 -16.13
CA PRO A 3 -6.49 -12.53 -15.72
C PRO A 3 -7.64 -11.54 -15.53
N LYS A 4 -7.57 -10.70 -14.50
CA LYS A 4 -8.51 -9.61 -14.24
C LYS A 4 -8.32 -8.44 -15.20
N TYR A 5 -7.09 -8.19 -15.64
CA TYR A 5 -6.72 -7.09 -16.55
C TYR A 5 -6.06 -7.63 -17.83
N GLU A 6 -6.21 -6.92 -18.94
CA GLU A 6 -5.65 -7.25 -20.25
C GLU A 6 -4.66 -6.20 -20.75
N PHE A 7 -4.01 -6.49 -21.88
CA PHE A 7 -3.11 -5.54 -22.53
C PHE A 7 -3.87 -4.24 -22.90
N GLY A 8 -3.31 -3.10 -22.50
CA GLY A 8 -3.88 -1.78 -22.75
C GLY A 8 -4.75 -1.25 -21.62
N ASP A 9 -5.11 -2.07 -20.63
CA ASP A 9 -5.88 -1.59 -19.48
C ASP A 9 -5.08 -0.59 -18.66
N GLU A 10 -5.73 0.53 -18.33
CA GLU A 10 -5.19 1.50 -17.39
C GLU A 10 -5.52 1.06 -15.95
N VAL A 11 -4.47 0.96 -15.14
CA VAL A 11 -4.56 0.51 -13.76
C VAL A 11 -3.91 1.53 -12.82
N ARG A 12 -4.36 1.53 -11.58
CA ARG A 12 -3.80 2.33 -10.49
C ARG A 12 -3.14 1.42 -9.47
N ILE A 13 -1.95 1.81 -9.02
CA ILE A 13 -1.22 1.10 -7.97
C ILE A 13 -1.79 1.45 -6.61
N ILE A 14 -2.18 0.46 -5.81
CA ILE A 14 -2.83 0.71 -4.52
C ILE A 14 -1.87 0.62 -3.31
N ARG A 15 -0.62 0.18 -3.52
CA ARG A 15 0.42 0.12 -2.47
C ARG A 15 1.77 0.58 -2.98
N ASN A 16 2.62 1.11 -2.10
CA ASN A 16 3.99 1.46 -2.47
C ASN A 16 4.76 0.17 -2.85
N VAL A 17 5.35 0.16 -4.04
CA VAL A 17 6.14 -0.99 -4.51
C VAL A 17 7.62 -0.66 -4.40
N ARG A 18 8.33 -1.49 -3.64
CA ARG A 18 9.77 -1.40 -3.43
C ARG A 18 10.47 -2.56 -4.12
N ASN A 19 11.68 -2.35 -4.59
CA ASN A 19 12.45 -3.40 -5.25
C ASN A 19 12.75 -4.53 -4.26
N ASP A 20 12.30 -5.74 -4.53
CA ASP A 20 12.58 -6.95 -3.75
C ASP A 20 13.86 -7.67 -4.22
N GLY A 21 14.55 -7.11 -5.22
CA GLY A 21 15.74 -7.69 -5.86
C GLY A 21 15.50 -8.19 -7.28
N THR A 22 14.26 -8.10 -7.79
CA THR A 22 13.90 -8.51 -9.16
C THR A 22 14.07 -7.39 -10.19
N TYR A 23 14.05 -6.12 -9.78
CA TYR A 23 14.23 -4.99 -10.69
C TYR A 23 15.73 -4.70 -10.90
N PRO A 24 16.24 -4.75 -12.14
CA PRO A 24 17.67 -4.64 -12.42
C PRO A 24 18.21 -3.23 -12.16
N GLY A 25 19.44 -3.15 -11.68
CA GLY A 25 20.17 -1.89 -11.53
C GLY A 25 19.71 -0.99 -10.37
N VAL A 26 18.72 -1.41 -9.59
CA VAL A 26 18.19 -0.65 -8.43
C VAL A 26 18.44 -1.43 -7.14
N PRO A 27 18.92 -0.82 -6.04
CA PRO A 27 19.10 -1.52 -4.77
C PRO A 27 17.78 -2.07 -4.20
N THR A 28 17.84 -3.21 -3.51
CA THR A 28 16.71 -3.77 -2.76
C THR A 28 16.19 -2.77 -1.71
N GLY A 29 14.88 -2.66 -1.58
CA GLY A 29 14.19 -1.73 -0.68
C GLY A 29 13.91 -0.34 -1.27
N THR A 30 14.51 -0.01 -2.42
CA THR A 30 14.27 1.27 -3.12
C THR A 30 12.82 1.35 -3.59
N LEU A 31 12.16 2.50 -3.37
CA LEU A 31 10.82 2.74 -3.90
C LEU A 31 10.86 2.79 -5.43
N LEU A 32 10.16 1.87 -6.08
CA LEU A 32 10.04 1.85 -7.54
C LEU A 32 8.87 2.72 -7.97
N ILE A 33 7.69 2.42 -7.43
CA ILE A 33 6.42 3.07 -7.80
C ILE A 33 5.65 3.43 -6.53
N ARG A 34 5.19 4.68 -6.46
CA ARG A 34 4.37 5.18 -5.36
C ARG A 34 2.91 4.75 -5.56
N ARG A 35 2.20 4.45 -4.47
CA ARG A 35 0.73 4.25 -4.54
C ARG A 35 0.05 5.47 -5.17
N GLY A 36 -1.03 5.25 -5.88
CA GLY A 36 -1.75 6.25 -6.65
C GLY A 36 -1.21 6.48 -8.05
N SER A 37 0.02 6.05 -8.35
CA SER A 37 0.56 6.11 -9.72
C SER A 37 -0.31 5.25 -10.65
N THR A 38 -0.52 5.74 -11.86
CA THR A 38 -1.28 5.05 -12.90
C THR A 38 -0.36 4.62 -14.02
N GLY A 39 -0.72 3.55 -14.71
CA GLY A 39 0.05 3.01 -15.83
C GLY A 39 -0.78 2.05 -16.66
N PHE A 40 -0.20 1.57 -17.76
CA PHE A 40 -0.88 0.70 -18.69
C PHE A 40 -0.31 -0.71 -18.65
N VAL A 41 -1.17 -1.71 -18.59
CA VAL A 41 -0.77 -3.12 -18.67
C VAL A 41 -0.21 -3.39 -20.07
N ILE A 42 1.03 -3.85 -20.15
CA ILE A 42 1.70 -4.18 -21.42
C ILE A 42 2.01 -5.67 -21.57
N ASN A 43 1.89 -6.45 -20.50
CA ASN A 43 2.02 -7.89 -20.54
C ASN A 43 1.32 -8.55 -19.34
N VAL A 44 0.80 -9.75 -19.55
CA VAL A 44 0.32 -10.62 -18.49
C VAL A 44 1.08 -11.94 -18.58
N GLY A 45 1.90 -12.20 -17.58
CA GLY A 45 2.74 -13.39 -17.48
C GLY A 45 2.43 -14.20 -16.24
N THR A 46 3.20 -15.27 -16.04
CA THR A 46 3.12 -16.12 -14.85
C THR A 46 4.47 -16.24 -14.17
N PHE A 47 4.50 -16.16 -12.84
CA PHE A 47 5.64 -16.49 -11.99
C PHE A 47 5.38 -17.82 -11.28
N LEU A 48 6.40 -18.67 -11.19
CA LEU A 48 6.29 -20.02 -10.59
C LEU A 48 5.06 -20.82 -11.09
N GLN A 49 4.78 -20.73 -12.39
CA GLN A 49 3.69 -21.40 -13.13
C GLN A 49 2.25 -21.00 -12.76
N ASP A 50 1.97 -20.58 -11.52
CA ASP A 50 0.59 -20.37 -11.04
C ASP A 50 0.26 -18.91 -10.64
N GLN A 51 1.26 -18.04 -10.44
CA GLN A 51 1.03 -16.66 -10.00
C GLN A 51 0.99 -15.71 -11.18
N LEU A 52 -0.15 -15.08 -11.45
CA LEU A 52 -0.25 -14.05 -12.49
C LEU A 52 0.56 -12.81 -12.09
N ILE A 53 1.33 -12.30 -13.05
CA ILE A 53 2.09 -11.06 -12.92
C ILE A 53 1.72 -10.14 -14.09
N TYR A 54 1.23 -8.95 -13.75
CA TYR A 54 0.90 -7.89 -14.69
C TYR A 54 2.12 -6.99 -14.83
N THR A 55 2.67 -6.88 -16.04
CA THR A 55 3.71 -5.89 -16.33
C THR A 55 3.05 -4.59 -16.74
N VAL A 56 3.31 -3.54 -15.97
CA VAL A 56 2.72 -2.21 -16.15
C VAL A 56 3.80 -1.22 -16.54
N ASN A 57 3.52 -0.42 -17.57
CA ASN A 57 4.37 0.67 -18.03
C ASN A 57 3.87 2.02 -17.46
N PHE A 58 4.77 2.75 -16.81
CA PHE A 58 4.55 4.09 -16.27
C PHE A 58 5.27 5.10 -17.15
N LEU A 59 4.54 5.70 -18.09
CA LEU A 59 5.10 6.60 -19.10
C LEU A 59 5.79 7.81 -18.48
N ASP A 60 5.21 8.40 -17.42
CA ASP A 60 5.75 9.59 -16.76
C ASP A 60 7.07 9.31 -16.01
N GLN A 61 7.31 8.06 -15.62
CA GLN A 61 8.47 7.66 -14.83
C GLN A 61 9.50 6.85 -15.65
N ASP A 62 9.20 6.55 -16.92
CA ASP A 62 9.96 5.65 -17.79
C ASP A 62 10.34 4.32 -17.11
N LYS A 63 9.34 3.70 -16.45
CA LYS A 63 9.51 2.45 -15.69
C LYS A 63 8.55 1.38 -16.13
N ILE A 64 9.04 0.15 -16.17
CA ILE A 64 8.26 -1.06 -16.44
C ILE A 64 8.40 -2.01 -15.26
N VAL A 65 7.33 -2.22 -14.51
CA VAL A 65 7.36 -2.98 -13.25
C VAL A 65 6.30 -4.09 -13.28
N GLY A 66 6.62 -5.24 -12.70
CA GLY A 66 5.68 -6.35 -12.52
C GLY A 66 4.91 -6.24 -11.21
N PHE A 67 3.61 -6.51 -11.25
CA PHE A 67 2.69 -6.45 -10.12
C PHE A 67 1.85 -7.71 -10.03
N ARG A 68 1.50 -8.11 -8.81
CA ARG A 68 0.44 -9.06 -8.55
C ARG A 68 -0.92 -8.39 -8.66
N GLU A 69 -1.96 -9.20 -8.84
CA GLU A 69 -3.33 -8.70 -8.96
C GLU A 69 -3.76 -7.84 -7.77
N GLU A 70 -3.38 -8.22 -6.55
CA GLU A 70 -3.75 -7.49 -5.33
C GLU A 70 -3.07 -6.11 -5.17
N GLU A 71 -2.20 -5.73 -6.10
CA GLU A 71 -1.50 -4.43 -6.10
C GLU A 71 -2.14 -3.42 -7.04
N LEU A 72 -3.10 -3.88 -7.84
CA LEU A 72 -3.72 -3.15 -8.93
C LEU A 72 -5.21 -2.99 -8.71
N ILE A 73 -5.72 -1.83 -9.10
CA ILE A 73 -7.15 -1.57 -9.24
C ILE A 73 -7.40 -0.95 -10.62
N ALA A 74 -8.54 -1.24 -11.28
CA ALA A 74 -8.86 -0.56 -12.53
C ALA A 74 -8.97 0.96 -12.31
N ILE A 75 -8.66 1.75 -13.33
CA ILE A 75 -8.63 3.22 -13.18
C ILE A 75 -9.98 3.82 -12.75
N ASP A 76 -11.07 3.21 -13.20
CA ASP A 76 -12.48 3.59 -13.00
C ASP A 76 -13.09 3.01 -11.71
N GLU A 77 -12.43 2.02 -11.10
CA GLU A 77 -12.83 1.49 -9.80
C GLU A 77 -12.58 2.55 -8.69
N PRO A 78 -13.51 2.69 -7.73
CA PRO A 78 -13.34 3.61 -6.61
C PRO A 78 -12.06 3.31 -5.82
N TRP A 79 -11.24 4.34 -5.62
CA TRP A 79 -10.03 4.23 -4.81
C TRP A 79 -10.01 5.32 -3.74
N THR A 80 -10.02 4.90 -2.48
CA THR A 80 -9.75 5.81 -1.36
C THR A 80 -8.29 5.62 -0.93
N PRO A 81 -7.43 6.63 -1.10
CA PRO A 81 -6.04 6.53 -0.67
C PRO A 81 -5.99 6.33 0.85
N SER A 82 -5.31 5.28 1.28
CA SER A 82 -4.93 5.04 2.67
C SER A 82 -3.57 5.65 2.94
N LYS A 83 -3.33 6.24 4.12
CA LYS A 83 -2.00 6.74 4.52
C LYS A 83 -1.04 5.61 4.87
N TYR A 84 -1.56 4.54 5.43
CA TYR A 84 -0.79 3.37 5.84
C TYR A 84 -1.28 2.08 5.19
N GLU A 85 -0.44 1.05 5.17
CA GLU A 85 -0.75 -0.28 4.62
C GLU A 85 -0.64 -1.40 5.65
N SER A 86 -1.19 -2.59 5.33
CA SER A 86 -1.03 -3.78 6.16
C SER A 86 0.45 -4.09 6.42
N ARG A 87 0.73 -4.49 7.67
CA ARG A 87 2.05 -4.74 8.26
C ARG A 87 2.91 -3.51 8.51
N GLU A 88 2.42 -2.30 8.23
CA GLU A 88 3.14 -1.09 8.65
C GLU A 88 3.04 -0.87 10.16
N LYS A 89 4.15 -0.42 10.73
CA LYS A 89 4.23 0.00 12.12
C LYS A 89 3.79 1.45 12.28
N VAL A 90 2.86 1.67 13.20
CA VAL A 90 2.28 2.96 13.52
C VAL A 90 2.37 3.24 15.02
N ARG A 91 2.26 4.50 15.43
CA ARG A 91 2.01 4.88 16.83
C ARG A 91 0.62 5.46 16.96
N SER A 92 0.00 5.22 18.11
CA SER A 92 -1.23 5.95 18.47
C SER A 92 -0.88 7.41 18.77
N LYS A 93 -1.58 8.36 18.16
CA LYS A 93 -1.47 9.80 18.48
C LYS A 93 -2.32 10.21 19.67
N VAL A 94 -3.34 9.41 19.99
CA VAL A 94 -4.36 9.70 21.00
C VAL A 94 -4.55 8.51 21.94
N THR A 95 -5.23 8.75 23.06
CA THR A 95 -5.65 7.65 23.93
C THR A 95 -6.81 6.91 23.30
N LEU A 96 -6.65 5.62 23.06
CA LEU A 96 -7.71 4.73 22.58
C LEU A 96 -8.25 3.93 23.76
N ALA A 97 -9.54 4.09 24.05
CA ALA A 97 -10.21 3.42 25.15
C ALA A 97 -11.43 2.63 24.66
N VAL A 98 -11.63 1.44 25.23
CA VAL A 98 -12.79 0.59 24.95
C VAL A 98 -13.51 0.37 26.28
N ARG A 99 -14.78 0.80 26.34
CA ARG A 99 -15.61 0.74 27.57
C ARG A 99 -14.98 1.44 28.78
N GLY A 100 -14.29 2.56 28.55
CA GLY A 100 -13.63 3.34 29.61
C GLY A 100 -12.25 2.84 30.03
N GLU A 101 -11.81 1.69 29.53
CA GLU A 101 -10.45 1.17 29.78
C GLU A 101 -9.51 1.57 28.65
N VAL A 102 -8.36 2.14 29.00
CA VAL A 102 -7.32 2.52 28.03
C VAL A 102 -6.69 1.26 27.45
N ARG A 103 -6.74 1.12 26.13
CA ARG A 103 -6.15 0.01 25.37
C ARG A 103 -4.86 0.41 24.65
N ALA A 104 -4.74 1.68 24.25
CA ALA A 104 -3.50 2.23 23.75
C ALA A 104 -3.34 3.69 24.21
N ALA A 105 -2.15 4.02 24.71
CA ALA A 105 -1.78 5.39 25.06
C ALA A 105 -1.09 6.10 23.87
N PRO A 106 -1.07 7.44 23.83
CA PRO A 106 -0.27 8.18 22.85
C PRO A 106 1.19 7.72 22.84
N GLY A 107 1.78 7.58 21.65
CA GLY A 107 3.14 7.08 21.43
C GLY A 107 3.29 5.56 21.43
N MET A 108 2.26 4.80 21.86
CA MET A 108 2.30 3.34 21.83
C MET A 108 2.36 2.82 20.40
N GLU A 109 3.34 1.96 20.12
CA GLU A 109 3.49 1.31 18.82
C GLU A 109 2.45 0.20 18.62
N GLY A 110 1.99 0.09 17.38
CA GLY A 110 1.13 -0.99 16.90
C GLY A 110 1.45 -1.35 15.45
N GLU A 111 0.85 -2.42 14.96
CA GLU A 111 1.00 -2.89 13.58
C GLU A 111 -0.37 -2.95 12.90
N ILE A 112 -0.44 -2.48 11.66
CA ILE A 112 -1.68 -2.55 10.89
C ILE A 112 -1.91 -3.98 10.42
N LEU A 113 -3.01 -4.58 10.86
CA LEU A 113 -3.45 -5.87 10.37
C LEU A 113 -4.20 -5.71 9.04
N LYS A 114 -5.15 -4.77 9.00
CA LYS A 114 -6.06 -4.60 7.86
C LYS A 114 -6.39 -3.14 7.62
N VAL A 115 -6.48 -2.77 6.35
CA VAL A 115 -7.02 -1.49 5.91
C VAL A 115 -8.48 -1.69 5.50
N LEU A 116 -9.38 -0.96 6.14
CA LEU A 116 -10.81 -0.94 5.86
C LEU A 116 -11.11 0.32 5.05
N ARG A 117 -11.34 0.11 3.76
CA ARG A 117 -11.74 1.13 2.78
C ARG A 117 -13.26 0.95 2.62
N ASP A 118 -14.04 2.03 2.62
CA ASP A 118 -15.52 2.05 2.52
C ASP A 118 -16.34 2.01 3.83
N GLU A 119 -15.73 2.32 4.98
CA GLU A 119 -16.52 2.65 6.17
C GLU A 119 -17.02 4.11 6.13
N THR A 120 -18.25 4.35 6.60
CA THR A 120 -18.79 5.70 6.80
C THR A 120 -17.84 6.53 7.67
N GLY A 121 -17.00 7.36 7.04
CA GLY A 121 -15.95 8.13 7.70
C GLY A 121 -14.57 8.07 7.04
N GLY A 122 -14.39 7.29 5.96
CA GLY A 122 -13.13 7.21 5.21
C GLY A 122 -12.35 5.94 5.51
N VAL A 123 -11.02 6.03 5.50
CA VAL A 123 -10.14 4.88 5.76
C VAL A 123 -10.02 4.61 7.25
N GLN A 124 -10.30 3.37 7.63
CA GLN A 124 -10.18 2.86 8.99
C GLN A 124 -9.16 1.72 9.01
N TYR A 125 -8.53 1.50 10.15
CA TYR A 125 -7.46 0.53 10.29
C TYR A 125 -7.77 -0.42 11.43
N GLN A 126 -7.59 -1.73 11.19
CA GLN A 126 -7.45 -2.68 12.28
C GLN A 126 -5.98 -2.71 12.68
N VAL A 127 -5.69 -2.20 13.87
CA VAL A 127 -4.32 -2.11 14.40
C VAL A 127 -4.22 -2.98 15.65
N ILE A 128 -3.17 -3.78 15.72
CA ILE A 128 -2.83 -4.49 16.95
C ILE A 128 -1.85 -3.65 17.77
N PHE A 129 -2.27 -3.29 18.99
CA PHE A 129 -1.45 -2.66 20.01
C PHE A 129 -1.22 -3.68 21.13
N HIS A 130 0.00 -4.20 21.24
CA HIS A 130 0.31 -5.36 22.10
C HIS A 130 -0.67 -6.53 21.84
N ASP A 131 -1.58 -6.81 22.79
CA ASP A 131 -2.52 -7.92 22.74
C ASP A 131 -3.95 -7.49 22.33
N HIS A 132 -4.12 -6.22 21.91
CA HIS A 132 -5.42 -5.65 21.63
C HIS A 132 -5.54 -5.20 20.17
N VAL A 133 -6.53 -5.76 19.47
CA VAL A 133 -6.92 -5.30 18.13
C VAL A 133 -7.98 -4.21 18.27
N LEU A 134 -7.70 -3.03 17.71
CA LEU A 134 -8.57 -1.88 17.71
C LEU A 134 -8.86 -1.45 16.27
N GLN A 135 -10.10 -1.00 16.04
CA GLN A 135 -10.45 -0.29 14.81
C GLN A 135 -10.28 1.21 15.05
N VAL A 136 -9.40 1.84 14.27
CA VAL A 136 -8.94 3.20 14.51
C VAL A 136 -8.92 4.01 13.21
N PRO A 137 -9.33 5.28 13.26
CA PRO A 137 -9.30 6.14 12.08
C PRO A 137 -7.87 6.56 11.76
N GLU A 138 -7.63 6.90 10.49
CA GLU A 138 -6.31 7.38 10.02
C GLU A 138 -5.74 8.54 10.86
N SER A 139 -6.61 9.47 11.30
CA SER A 139 -6.24 10.66 12.04
C SER A 139 -5.64 10.38 13.44
N ALA A 140 -5.94 9.20 13.99
CA ALA A 140 -5.48 8.74 15.30
C ALA A 140 -4.09 8.06 15.25
N LEU A 141 -3.50 7.89 14.07
CA LEU A 141 -2.24 7.19 13.86
C LEU A 141 -1.15 8.10 13.29
N GLU A 142 0.11 7.80 13.62
CA GLU A 142 1.32 8.33 12.97
C GLU A 142 2.28 7.20 12.59
N ALA A 143 3.11 7.39 11.56
CA ALA A 143 4.09 6.38 11.14
C ALA A 143 5.23 6.25 12.16
N VAL A 144 5.67 5.02 12.48
CA VAL A 144 6.90 4.81 13.27
C VAL A 144 8.14 5.16 12.46
N HIS A 145 8.11 4.87 11.16
CA HIS A 145 9.13 5.25 10.20
C HIS A 145 8.51 6.12 9.12
N VAL A 146 8.96 7.37 9.03
CA VAL A 146 8.80 8.15 7.80
C VAL A 146 9.87 7.62 6.85
N TYR A 147 9.47 6.85 5.84
CA TYR A 147 10.35 6.70 4.69
C TYR A 147 10.40 8.08 4.04
N ASP A 148 11.58 8.70 3.97
CA ASP A 148 11.82 9.86 3.11
C ASP A 148 11.61 9.38 1.67
N ASP A 149 10.36 9.38 1.23
CA ASP A 149 9.97 9.24 -0.16
C ASP A 149 10.08 10.61 -0.86
N GLU A 150 11.01 11.47 -0.42
CA GLU A 150 11.39 12.67 -1.16
C GLU A 150 11.95 12.22 -2.50
N GLU A 151 11.21 12.51 -3.57
CA GLU A 151 11.77 12.60 -4.91
C GLU A 151 12.99 13.51 -4.79
N LYS A 152 14.18 12.92 -4.90
CA LYS A 152 15.32 13.69 -5.39
C LYS A 152 14.96 14.04 -6.82
N GLU A 153 14.29 15.18 -7.02
CA GLU A 153 14.30 15.89 -8.29
C GLU A 153 15.78 16.03 -8.68
N HIS A 154 16.23 15.17 -9.57
CA HIS A 154 17.54 15.29 -10.17
C HIS A 154 17.47 16.49 -11.11
N ALA A 155 18.03 17.60 -10.64
CA ALA A 155 18.40 18.76 -11.45
C ALA A 155 19.40 18.41 -12.56
#